data_AF-A0AAU9K0Q1-F1
#
_entry.id   AF-A0AAU9K0Q1-F1
#
_cell.length_a   1.000
_cell.length_b   1.000
_cell.length_c   1.000
_cell.angle_alpha   90.00
_cell.angle_beta   90.00
_cell.angle_gamma   90.00
#
_symmetry.space_group_name_H-M   'P 1'
#
loop_
_entity.id
_entity.type
_entity.pdbx_description
1 polymer ?
#
loop_
_entity_poly.entity_id
_entity_poly.type
_entity_poly.pdbx_seq_one_letter_code
_entity_poly.pdbx_strand_id
1 'polypeptide(L)'
;MGGTTYTITAFADNKLINDTSSYKAMTVNISTSDLPQIQSTSVTFSGSIPTSTGDSIRQKLAKNMGVNPLWLTGQSVTPSTRMLADGTGTTTTTTFAYNVIYDRSKPSYTPSGIIGNLDSATATSELTTLVGTAPTYGATNAVQTGTAPSLTSPSVTTKTDTSVTLSATSSQVGTIYAACSTSSGYTAYSWQVVDGLDGTSSAVPHGSATVATAATAVTLTVSNMSAGRSYSCYLTACNSYPLWSTCSDVTTSTTVTVTTSGSSSTDSSAVVMGTGVLAALFLIFN
;
A
#
# COMPACT_ATOMS: atom_id res chain seq x y z
N MET A 1 -11.26 14.13 -5.30
CA MET A 1 -11.99 13.12 -4.50
C MET A 1 -12.84 12.31 -5.47
N GLY A 2 -12.56 11.01 -5.60
CA GLY A 2 -13.17 10.17 -6.63
C GLY A 2 -14.59 9.74 -6.26
N GLY A 3 -15.62 10.40 -6.78
CA GLY A 3 -16.96 9.82 -6.75
C GLY A 3 -17.04 8.67 -7.76
N THR A 4 -17.67 7.55 -7.40
CA THR A 4 -18.07 6.57 -8.43
C THR A 4 -19.39 7.04 -9.03
N THR A 5 -19.40 7.28 -10.35
CA THR A 5 -20.62 7.61 -11.09
C THR A 5 -21.11 6.37 -11.81
N TYR A 6 -22.36 5.98 -11.53
CA TYR A 6 -23.06 4.93 -12.25
C TYR A 6 -24.05 5.59 -13.19
N THR A 7 -23.97 5.24 -14.47
CA THR A 7 -24.94 5.66 -15.49
C THR A 7 -25.88 4.50 -15.76
N ILE A 8 -27.14 4.64 -15.36
CA ILE A 8 -28.20 3.67 -15.65
C ILE A 8 -28.99 4.21 -16.83
N THR A 9 -29.03 3.44 -17.91
CA THR A 9 -29.84 3.76 -19.10
C THR A 9 -30.97 2.74 -19.19
N ALA A 10 -32.21 3.22 -19.08
CA ALA A 10 -33.41 2.40 -19.24
C ALA A 10 -34.18 2.80 -20.50
N PHE A 11 -34.75 1.80 -21.17
CA PHE A 11 -35.65 1.97 -22.31
C PHE A 11 -37.02 1.43 -21.91
N ALA A 12 -38.05 2.25 -22.04
CA ALA A 12 -39.43 1.79 -21.89
C ALA A 12 -39.96 1.37 -23.27
N ASP A 13 -40.30 0.10 -23.41
CA ASP A 13 -40.93 -0.46 -24.60
C ASP A 13 -42.27 -1.09 -24.19
N ASN A 14 -43.38 -0.56 -24.69
CA ASN A 14 -44.71 -1.13 -24.47
C ASN A 14 -45.09 -2.17 -25.54
N LYS A 15 -44.17 -2.48 -26.48
CA LYS A 15 -44.34 -3.37 -27.65
C LYS A 15 -45.53 -3.05 -28.56
N LEU A 16 -46.14 -1.88 -28.39
CA LEU A 16 -47.30 -1.44 -29.16
C LEU A 16 -46.93 -0.43 -30.25
N ILE A 17 -45.69 0.10 -30.23
CA ILE A 17 -45.21 1.13 -31.15
C ILE A 17 -44.01 0.57 -31.93
N ASN A 18 -44.17 0.35 -33.24
CA ASN A 18 -43.11 -0.14 -34.14
C ASN A 18 -42.11 0.95 -34.57
N ASP A 19 -42.24 2.17 -34.04
CA ASP A 19 -41.36 3.30 -34.35
C ASP A 19 -40.23 3.41 -33.31
N THR A 20 -39.07 2.87 -33.68
CA THR A 20 -37.88 2.84 -32.83
C THR A 20 -37.28 4.21 -32.57
N SER A 21 -37.69 5.25 -33.31
CA SER A 21 -37.25 6.63 -33.10
C SER A 21 -37.89 7.31 -31.87
N SER A 22 -38.93 6.70 -31.31
CA SER A 22 -39.68 7.22 -30.15
C SER A 22 -39.17 6.72 -28.78
N TYR A 23 -38.22 5.77 -28.75
CA TYR A 23 -37.63 5.27 -27.52
C TYR A 23 -36.74 6.34 -26.89
N LYS A 24 -37.29 7.10 -25.94
CA LYS A 24 -36.48 7.99 -25.11
C LYS A 24 -35.74 7.16 -24.08
N ALA A 25 -34.43 7.01 -24.29
CA ALA A 25 -33.52 6.52 -23.25
C ALA A 25 -33.63 7.45 -22.03
N MET A 26 -34.04 6.91 -20.89
CA MET A 26 -33.95 7.63 -19.63
C MET A 26 -32.62 7.29 -18.99
N THR A 27 -31.76 8.29 -18.87
CA THR A 27 -30.45 8.16 -18.24
C THR A 27 -30.50 8.78 -16.86
N VAL A 28 -30.18 8.00 -15.84
CA VAL A 28 -29.99 8.49 -14.47
C VAL A 28 -28.53 8.30 -14.09
N ASN A 29 -27.91 9.37 -13.61
CA ASN A 29 -26.56 9.33 -13.03
C ASN A 29 -26.69 9.27 -11.51
N ILE A 30 -26.08 8.26 -10.91
CA ILE A 30 -25.98 8.12 -9.45
C ILE A 30 -24.52 8.28 -9.08
N SER A 31 -24.23 9.27 -8.25
CA SER A 31 -22.88 9.52 -7.71
C SER A 31 -22.86 9.25 -6.21
N THR A 32 -21.87 8.51 -5.74
CA THR A 32 -21.58 8.35 -4.32
C THR A 32 -20.13 8.75 -4.03
N SER A 33 -19.95 9.51 -2.95
CA SER A 33 -18.64 9.91 -2.41
C SER A 33 -18.06 8.88 -1.44
N ASP A 34 -18.85 7.89 -1.03
CA ASP A 34 -18.42 6.93 -0.03
C ASP A 34 -17.51 5.88 -0.68
N LEU A 35 -16.42 5.54 0.01
CA LEU A 35 -15.59 4.39 -0.34
C LEU A 35 -16.42 3.10 -0.10
N PRO A 36 -16.33 2.07 -0.97
CA PRO A 36 -16.99 0.80 -0.71
C PRO A 36 -16.45 0.19 0.58
N GLN A 37 -17.33 -0.43 1.36
CA GLN A 37 -16.87 -1.19 2.50
C GLN A 37 -16.02 -2.37 2.01
N ILE A 38 -14.90 -2.60 2.67
CA ILE A 38 -14.02 -3.73 2.39
C ILE A 38 -13.71 -4.40 3.72
N GLN A 39 -13.75 -5.73 3.72
CA GLN A 39 -13.20 -6.52 4.83
C GLN A 39 -12.12 -7.44 4.32
N SER A 40 -11.03 -7.52 5.07
CA SER A 40 -10.00 -8.52 4.83
C SER A 40 -10.35 -9.80 5.57
N THR A 41 -10.09 -10.93 4.91
CA THR A 41 -10.13 -12.27 5.48
C THR A 41 -8.84 -12.98 5.12
N SER A 42 -8.44 -13.96 5.91
CA SER A 42 -7.24 -14.74 5.63
C SER A 42 -7.46 -16.24 5.85
N VAL A 43 -6.65 -17.01 5.15
CA VAL A 43 -6.55 -18.45 5.33
C VAL A 43 -5.07 -18.81 5.51
N THR A 44 -4.77 -19.54 6.57
CA THR A 44 -3.42 -19.93 6.95
C THR A 44 -3.25 -21.43 6.83
N PHE A 45 -2.15 -21.85 6.22
CA PHE A 45 -1.76 -23.25 6.08
C PHE A 45 -0.45 -23.50 6.82
N SER A 46 -0.29 -24.72 7.33
CA SER A 46 1.02 -25.22 7.76
C SER A 46 1.85 -25.58 6.53
N GLY A 47 3.13 -25.17 6.54
CA GLY A 47 4.07 -25.38 5.45
C GLY A 47 4.30 -24.16 4.57
N SER A 48 5.28 -24.27 3.66
CA SER A 48 5.55 -23.29 2.61
C SER A 48 4.67 -23.61 1.41
N ILE A 49 3.70 -22.73 1.13
CA ILE A 49 2.75 -22.91 0.04
C ILE A 49 3.12 -21.95 -1.10
N PRO A 50 3.26 -22.42 -2.36
CA PRO A 50 3.58 -21.56 -3.48
C PRO A 50 2.55 -20.45 -3.67
N THR A 51 3.00 -19.24 -3.97
CA THR A 51 2.14 -18.07 -4.23
C THR A 51 1.17 -18.30 -5.40
N SER A 52 1.58 -19.11 -6.39
CA SER A 52 0.77 -19.54 -7.54
C SER A 52 -0.49 -20.33 -7.15
N THR A 53 -0.54 -20.89 -5.94
CA THR A 53 -1.71 -21.60 -5.42
C THR A 53 -2.86 -20.65 -5.04
N GLY A 54 -2.55 -19.36 -4.90
CA GLY A 54 -3.47 -18.32 -4.46
C GLY A 54 -4.78 -18.25 -5.23
N ASP A 55 -4.72 -18.30 -6.57
CA ASP A 55 -5.92 -18.22 -7.39
C ASP A 55 -6.87 -19.41 -7.19
N SER A 56 -6.32 -20.60 -6.99
CA SER A 56 -7.09 -21.80 -6.70
C SER A 56 -7.72 -21.74 -5.30
N ILE A 57 -6.99 -21.20 -4.31
CA ILE A 57 -7.52 -20.94 -2.96
C ILE A 57 -8.66 -19.94 -3.03
N ARG A 58 -8.47 -18.81 -3.73
CA ARG A 58 -9.47 -17.77 -3.93
C ARG A 58 -10.75 -18.31 -4.56
N GLN A 59 -10.64 -19.12 -5.62
CA GLN A 59 -11.80 -19.70 -6.30
C GLN A 59 -12.60 -20.62 -5.36
N LYS A 60 -11.93 -21.46 -4.57
CA LYS A 60 -12.58 -22.34 -3.59
C LYS A 60 -13.23 -21.54 -2.47
N LEU A 61 -12.56 -20.52 -1.93
CA LEU A 61 -13.15 -19.64 -0.91
C LEU A 61 -14.40 -18.94 -1.45
N ALA A 62 -14.30 -18.30 -2.62
CA ALA A 62 -15.43 -17.58 -3.23
C ALA A 62 -16.62 -18.50 -3.52
N LYS A 63 -16.37 -19.70 -4.05
CA LYS A 63 -17.39 -20.73 -4.25
C LYS A 63 -18.10 -21.06 -2.94
N ASN A 64 -17.35 -21.33 -1.87
CA ASN A 64 -17.92 -21.70 -0.57
C ASN A 64 -18.50 -20.51 0.21
N MET A 65 -18.25 -19.27 -0.23
CA MET A 65 -18.93 -18.04 0.24
C MET A 65 -20.15 -17.67 -0.62
N GLY A 66 -20.39 -18.37 -1.73
CA GLY A 66 -21.50 -18.08 -2.65
C GLY A 66 -21.33 -16.80 -3.46
N VAL A 67 -20.09 -16.39 -3.75
CA VAL A 67 -19.78 -15.14 -4.48
C VAL A 67 -18.86 -15.38 -5.69
N ASN A 68 -18.80 -14.38 -6.57
CA ASN A 68 -17.85 -14.39 -7.68
C ASN A 68 -16.40 -14.28 -7.15
N PRO A 69 -15.44 -15.10 -7.61
CA PRO A 69 -14.03 -14.98 -7.22
C PRO A 69 -13.41 -13.59 -7.40
N LEU A 70 -13.92 -12.78 -8.33
CA LEU A 70 -13.47 -11.40 -8.54
C LEU A 70 -13.82 -10.46 -7.37
N TRP A 71 -14.71 -10.86 -6.47
CA TRP A 71 -15.04 -10.08 -5.27
C TRP A 71 -14.04 -10.29 -4.14
N LEU A 72 -13.14 -11.28 -4.27
CA LEU A 72 -11.98 -11.48 -3.42
C LEU A 72 -10.75 -10.93 -4.17
N THR A 73 -10.24 -9.80 -3.73
CA THR A 73 -9.15 -9.06 -4.41
C THR A 73 -7.95 -8.85 -3.49
N GLY A 74 -6.86 -8.25 -4.02
CA GLY A 74 -5.71 -7.83 -3.22
C GLY A 74 -5.03 -8.97 -2.47
N GLN A 75 -4.80 -10.10 -3.17
CA GLN A 75 -4.14 -11.25 -2.59
C GLN A 75 -2.77 -10.84 -2.01
N SER A 76 -2.60 -11.07 -0.71
CA SER A 76 -1.31 -10.99 -0.03
C SER A 76 -0.90 -12.39 0.43
N VAL A 77 0.37 -12.74 0.27
CA VAL A 77 0.93 -14.02 0.73
C VAL A 77 2.07 -13.73 1.69
N THR A 78 1.91 -14.15 2.93
CA THR A 78 2.89 -13.94 3.99
C THR A 78 3.37 -15.29 4.54
N PRO A 79 4.58 -15.75 4.14
CA PRO A 79 5.23 -16.86 4.83
C PRO A 79 5.77 -16.39 6.19
N SER A 80 5.62 -17.22 7.21
CA SER A 80 6.13 -16.97 8.55
C SER A 80 6.79 -18.22 9.10
N THR A 81 8.06 -18.12 9.47
CA THR A 81 8.79 -19.21 10.13
C THR A 81 9.06 -18.82 11.57
N ARG A 82 8.66 -19.66 12.53
CA ARG A 82 8.93 -19.46 13.96
C ARG A 82 9.59 -20.70 14.56
N MET A 83 10.44 -20.50 15.57
CA MET A 83 10.91 -21.61 16.40
C MET A 83 9.73 -22.22 17.17
N LEU A 84 9.77 -23.54 17.32
CA LEU A 84 8.87 -24.27 18.21
C LEU A 84 9.18 -23.87 19.66
N ALA A 85 8.15 -23.89 20.51
CA ALA A 85 8.27 -23.44 21.90
C ALA A 85 9.24 -24.29 22.75
N ASP A 86 9.50 -25.52 22.31
CA ASP A 86 10.45 -26.45 22.91
C ASP A 86 11.89 -26.30 22.37
N GLY A 87 12.11 -25.38 21.42
CA GLY A 87 13.41 -25.15 20.79
C GLY A 87 13.89 -26.28 19.87
N THR A 88 13.06 -27.30 19.60
CA THR A 88 13.50 -28.51 18.87
C THR A 88 13.43 -28.39 17.35
N GLY A 89 12.84 -27.30 16.84
CA GLY A 89 12.71 -27.08 15.40
C GLY A 89 12.05 -25.77 15.03
N THR A 90 11.71 -25.62 13.75
CA THR A 90 10.96 -24.49 13.23
C THR A 90 9.65 -24.96 12.62
N THR A 91 8.61 -24.13 12.72
CA THR A 91 7.36 -24.28 11.99
C THR A 91 7.25 -23.16 10.98
N THR A 92 6.90 -23.51 9.75
CA THR A 92 6.57 -22.53 8.71
C THR A 92 5.07 -22.55 8.49
N THR A 93 4.45 -21.37 8.41
CA THR A 93 3.07 -21.19 7.97
C THR A 93 3.03 -20.26 6.78
N THR A 94 2.05 -20.45 5.90
CA THR A 94 1.79 -19.53 4.79
C THR A 94 0.37 -19.00 4.93
N THR A 95 0.23 -17.68 5.00
CA THR A 95 -1.08 -17.01 5.09
C THR A 95 -1.41 -16.33 3.78
N PHE A 96 -2.58 -16.62 3.24
CA PHE A 96 -3.18 -15.93 2.11
C PHE A 96 -4.28 -14.99 2.62
N ALA A 97 -4.16 -13.70 2.36
CA ALA A 97 -5.17 -12.71 2.73
C ALA A 97 -5.85 -12.15 1.48
N TYR A 98 -7.17 -11.93 1.57
CA TYR A 98 -8.01 -11.39 0.50
C TYR A 98 -8.90 -10.27 1.03
N ASN A 99 -9.16 -9.29 0.18
CA ASN A 99 -10.10 -8.21 0.41
C ASN A 99 -11.45 -8.56 -0.24
N VAL A 100 -12.49 -8.68 0.58
CA VAL A 100 -13.86 -8.89 0.14
C VAL A 100 -14.49 -7.53 -0.14
N ILE A 101 -14.87 -7.31 -1.40
CA ILE A 101 -15.49 -6.07 -1.86
C ILE A 101 -17.00 -6.13 -1.66
N TYR A 102 -17.57 -5.04 -1.15
CA TYR A 102 -19.02 -4.87 -1.05
C TYR A 102 -19.69 -4.84 -2.43
N ASP A 103 -20.68 -5.71 -2.64
CA ASP A 103 -21.57 -5.62 -3.80
C ASP A 103 -22.69 -4.61 -3.54
N ARG A 104 -22.52 -3.40 -4.08
CA ARG A 104 -23.51 -2.33 -4.00
C ARG A 104 -24.82 -2.65 -4.71
N SER A 105 -24.85 -3.62 -5.62
CA SER A 105 -26.08 -4.05 -6.31
C SER A 105 -26.98 -4.93 -5.44
N LYS A 106 -26.44 -5.51 -4.36
CA LYS A 106 -27.17 -6.30 -3.37
C LYS A 106 -26.89 -5.78 -1.96
N PRO A 107 -27.70 -4.84 -1.45
CA PRO A 107 -27.41 -4.17 -0.18
C PRO A 107 -27.26 -5.10 1.03
N SER A 108 -27.90 -6.28 0.98
CA SER A 108 -27.82 -7.34 1.99
C SER A 108 -26.48 -8.11 2.00
N TYR A 109 -25.65 -7.97 0.97
CA TYR A 109 -24.35 -8.64 0.83
C TYR A 109 -23.22 -7.74 1.33
N THR A 110 -23.23 -7.43 2.63
CA THR A 110 -22.07 -6.75 3.25
C THR A 110 -20.83 -7.66 3.18
N PRO A 111 -19.61 -7.10 3.19
CA PRO A 111 -18.40 -7.94 3.21
C PRO A 111 -18.38 -8.91 4.39
N SER A 112 -18.87 -8.48 5.56
CA SER A 112 -19.03 -9.36 6.74
C SER A 112 -20.03 -10.48 6.51
N GLY A 113 -21.16 -10.20 5.87
CA GLY A 113 -22.15 -11.21 5.52
C GLY A 113 -21.62 -12.23 4.52
N ILE A 114 -20.87 -11.77 3.51
CA ILE A 114 -20.21 -12.65 2.54
C ILE A 114 -19.23 -13.60 3.24
N ILE A 115 -18.38 -13.07 4.12
CA ILE A 115 -17.42 -13.92 4.86
C ILE A 115 -18.17 -14.87 5.81
N GLY A 116 -19.24 -14.40 6.45
CA GLY A 116 -20.09 -15.21 7.32
C GLY A 116 -20.84 -16.34 6.60
N ASN A 117 -21.02 -16.24 5.28
CA ASN A 117 -21.63 -17.30 4.46
C ASN A 117 -20.67 -18.43 4.11
N LEU A 118 -19.41 -18.37 4.54
CA LEU A 118 -18.43 -19.42 4.26
C LEU A 118 -18.90 -20.78 4.82
N ASP A 119 -19.19 -21.73 3.93
CA ASP A 119 -19.29 -23.14 4.29
C ASP A 119 -17.88 -23.68 4.64
N SER A 120 -17.50 -23.47 5.89
CA SER A 120 -16.16 -23.79 6.39
C SER A 120 -15.86 -25.30 6.33
N ALA A 121 -16.86 -26.18 6.39
CA ALA A 121 -16.64 -27.62 6.32
C ALA A 121 -16.24 -28.05 4.89
N THR A 122 -17.04 -27.65 3.90
CA THR A 122 -16.75 -27.93 2.49
C THR A 122 -15.46 -27.24 2.04
N ALA A 123 -15.26 -25.98 2.42
CA ALA A 123 -14.03 -25.24 2.12
C ALA A 123 -12.78 -25.91 2.72
N THR A 124 -12.86 -26.38 3.97
CA THR A 124 -11.74 -27.07 4.63
C THR A 124 -11.37 -28.34 3.88
N SER A 125 -12.36 -29.14 3.48
CA SER A 125 -12.12 -30.35 2.68
C SER A 125 -11.46 -30.01 1.34
N GLU A 126 -12.04 -29.08 0.59
CA GLU A 126 -11.56 -28.71 -0.74
C GLU A 126 -10.17 -28.07 -0.75
N LEU A 127 -9.84 -27.28 0.27
CA LEU A 127 -8.54 -26.64 0.44
C LEU A 127 -7.49 -27.62 0.98
N THR A 128 -7.87 -28.56 1.86
CA THR A 128 -6.97 -29.63 2.29
C THR A 128 -6.58 -30.53 1.13
N THR A 129 -7.52 -30.86 0.23
CA THR A 129 -7.19 -31.61 -1.00
C THR A 129 -6.27 -30.83 -1.94
N LEU A 130 -6.40 -29.50 -1.99
CA LEU A 130 -5.57 -28.66 -2.85
C LEU A 130 -4.14 -28.50 -2.31
N VAL A 131 -3.99 -28.28 -1.00
CA VAL A 131 -2.74 -27.82 -0.39
C VAL A 131 -2.05 -28.94 0.41
N GLY A 132 -2.76 -30.01 0.75
CA GLY A 132 -2.26 -31.14 1.55
C GLY A 132 -2.29 -30.90 3.07
N THR A 133 -2.69 -29.71 3.51
CA THR A 133 -2.83 -29.37 4.94
C THR A 133 -4.14 -28.64 5.20
N ALA A 134 -4.71 -28.86 6.39
CA ALA A 134 -5.95 -28.21 6.78
C ALA A 134 -5.75 -26.70 6.95
N PRO A 135 -6.63 -25.86 6.38
CA PRO A 135 -6.60 -24.42 6.60
C PRO A 135 -7.09 -24.04 8.01
N THR A 136 -6.59 -22.92 8.49
CA THR A 136 -7.21 -22.15 9.58
C THR A 136 -7.69 -20.81 9.01
N TYR A 137 -8.93 -20.42 9.31
CA TYR A 137 -9.49 -19.13 8.87
C TYR A 137 -9.16 -18.05 9.91
N GLY A 138 -8.61 -16.93 9.45
CA GLY A 138 -8.26 -15.79 10.28
C GLY A 138 -9.45 -14.87 10.58
N ALA A 139 -9.24 -13.95 11.51
CA ALA A 139 -10.23 -12.93 11.86
C ALA A 139 -10.52 -12.00 10.67
N THR A 140 -11.77 -11.54 10.60
CA THR A 140 -12.20 -10.52 9.64
C THR A 140 -11.89 -9.13 10.17
N ASN A 141 -11.21 -8.32 9.38
CA ASN A 141 -10.91 -6.94 9.75
C ASN A 141 -11.57 -5.97 8.78
N ALA A 142 -12.26 -4.96 9.32
CA ALA A 142 -12.67 -3.83 8.51
C ALA A 142 -11.43 -3.13 7.96
N VAL A 143 -11.37 -2.96 6.65
CA VAL A 143 -10.32 -2.15 6.04
C VAL A 143 -10.71 -0.70 6.21
N GLN A 144 -9.83 0.09 6.84
CA GLN A 144 -10.14 1.48 7.11
C GLN A 144 -10.32 2.26 5.81
N THR A 145 -11.48 2.89 5.69
CA THR A 145 -11.76 3.96 4.72
C THR A 145 -11.26 5.26 5.34
N GLY A 146 -10.00 5.61 5.09
CA GLY A 146 -9.35 6.75 5.72
C GLY A 146 -9.27 7.98 4.81
N THR A 147 -9.22 9.17 5.41
CA THR A 147 -8.67 10.35 4.73
C THR A 147 -7.21 10.11 4.35
N ALA A 148 -6.66 10.96 3.48
CA ALA A 148 -5.23 10.94 3.19
C ALA A 148 -4.41 10.95 4.50
N PRO A 149 -3.37 10.10 4.63
CA PRO A 149 -2.43 10.20 5.74
C PRO A 149 -1.74 11.57 5.75
N SER A 150 -1.28 12.00 6.91
CA SER A 150 -0.35 13.13 7.01
C SER A 150 1.07 12.59 7.13
N LEU A 151 2.02 13.26 6.46
CA LEU A 151 3.41 12.87 6.42
C LEU A 151 4.27 13.92 7.14
N THR A 152 5.22 13.48 7.95
CA THR A 152 6.26 14.38 8.49
C THR A 152 7.28 14.72 7.42
N SER A 153 7.91 15.90 7.50
CA SER A 153 9.02 16.24 6.62
C SER A 153 10.11 15.14 6.66
N PRO A 154 10.56 14.65 5.49
CA PRO A 154 11.54 13.57 5.45
C PRO A 154 12.93 14.06 5.86
N SER A 155 13.67 13.20 6.57
CA SER A 155 15.09 13.39 6.83
C SER A 155 15.93 12.42 6.01
N VAL A 156 17.10 12.86 5.55
CA VAL A 156 18.05 11.98 4.88
C VAL A 156 18.85 11.24 5.94
N THR A 157 18.84 9.91 5.90
CA THR A 157 19.58 9.07 6.86
C THR A 157 20.91 8.61 6.30
N THR A 158 20.94 8.21 5.03
CA THR A 158 22.18 7.79 4.34
C THR A 158 22.18 8.26 2.88
N LYS A 159 23.38 8.51 2.36
CA LYS A 159 23.63 8.85 0.95
C LYS A 159 24.77 7.97 0.44
N THR A 160 24.58 7.36 -0.71
CA THR A 160 25.65 6.70 -1.48
C THR A 160 25.88 7.48 -2.78
N ASP A 161 26.64 6.91 -3.71
CA ASP A 161 26.80 7.45 -5.06
C ASP A 161 25.63 7.16 -6.00
N THR A 162 24.77 6.22 -5.62
CA THR A 162 23.69 5.69 -6.48
C THR A 162 22.34 5.63 -5.79
N SER A 163 22.27 5.96 -4.50
CA SER A 163 21.04 5.93 -3.72
C SER A 163 21.01 6.93 -2.57
N VAL A 164 19.79 7.22 -2.10
CA VAL A 164 19.53 7.91 -0.85
C VAL A 164 18.55 7.10 -0.02
N THR A 165 18.75 7.07 1.30
CA THR A 165 17.75 6.59 2.24
C THR A 165 17.10 7.76 2.94
N LEU A 166 15.77 7.78 2.91
CA LEU A 166 14.93 8.80 3.53
C LEU A 166 14.18 8.17 4.70
N SER A 167 14.04 8.90 5.79
CA SER A 167 13.20 8.53 6.93
C SER A 167 12.01 9.48 7.01
N ALA A 168 10.81 8.93 7.14
CA ALA A 168 9.59 9.69 7.32
C ALA A 168 8.58 8.91 8.16
N THR A 169 7.63 9.64 8.76
CA THR A 169 6.56 9.09 9.58
C THR A 169 5.20 9.45 8.97
N SER A 170 4.35 8.44 8.80
CA SER A 170 2.95 8.60 8.37
C SER A 170 2.02 8.49 9.58
N SER A 171 0.94 9.30 9.62
CA SER A 171 -0.09 9.20 10.66
C SER A 171 -1.00 7.97 10.53
N GLN A 172 -0.92 7.23 9.43
CA GLN A 172 -1.72 6.04 9.19
C GLN A 172 -0.86 4.90 8.62
N VAL A 173 -1.35 3.66 8.77
CA VAL A 173 -0.82 2.49 8.07
C VAL A 173 -1.05 2.63 6.56
N GLY A 174 -0.15 2.08 5.76
CA GLY A 174 -0.18 2.22 4.30
C GLY A 174 1.21 2.18 3.68
N THR A 175 1.47 3.05 2.71
CA THR A 175 2.73 3.08 1.96
C THR A 175 3.19 4.52 1.75
N ILE A 176 4.47 4.77 2.00
CA ILE A 176 5.13 6.02 1.61
C ILE A 176 5.86 5.78 0.30
N TYR A 177 5.67 6.70 -0.65
CA TYR A 177 6.34 6.73 -1.94
C TYR A 177 7.25 7.95 -2.02
N ALA A 178 8.37 7.81 -2.71
CA ALA A 178 9.27 8.90 -3.02
C ALA A 178 9.68 8.88 -4.49
N ALA A 179 9.76 10.05 -5.10
CA ALA A 179 10.28 10.27 -6.44
C ALA A 179 11.25 11.45 -6.41
N CYS A 180 12.46 11.25 -6.93
CA CYS A 180 13.57 12.19 -6.83
C CYS A 180 13.96 12.70 -8.22
N SER A 181 13.70 13.98 -8.50
CA SER A 181 14.00 14.60 -9.81
C SER A 181 15.16 15.58 -9.73
N THR A 182 15.96 15.65 -10.79
CA THR A 182 16.95 16.73 -11.00
C THR A 182 16.31 17.98 -11.61
N SER A 183 15.09 17.87 -12.13
CA SER A 183 14.34 18.98 -12.72
C SER A 183 13.90 19.94 -11.61
N SER A 184 14.28 21.22 -11.74
CA SER A 184 13.83 22.28 -10.84
C SER A 184 12.57 22.96 -11.38
N GLY A 185 11.77 23.55 -10.49
CA GLY A 185 10.64 24.41 -10.86
C GLY A 185 9.29 23.71 -11.09
N TYR A 186 9.20 22.40 -10.90
CA TYR A 186 7.94 21.64 -11.02
C TYR A 186 7.67 20.84 -9.75
N THR A 187 6.50 21.05 -9.15
CA THR A 187 6.01 20.22 -8.03
C THR A 187 5.26 19.01 -8.60
N ALA A 188 5.64 17.81 -8.17
CA ALA A 188 4.93 16.59 -8.57
C ALA A 188 3.59 16.46 -7.83
N TYR A 189 2.58 15.92 -8.52
CA TYR A 189 1.35 15.46 -7.89
C TYR A 189 1.56 14.11 -7.19
N SER A 190 0.70 13.78 -6.23
CA SER A 190 0.81 12.53 -5.47
C SER A 190 0.77 11.28 -6.35
N TRP A 191 -0.08 11.25 -7.37
CA TRP A 191 -0.15 10.14 -8.34
C TRP A 191 1.15 10.02 -9.17
N GLN A 192 1.80 11.13 -9.52
CA GLN A 192 3.10 11.09 -10.21
C GLN A 192 4.17 10.47 -9.32
N VAL A 193 4.21 10.85 -8.03
CA VAL A 193 5.17 10.28 -7.08
C VAL A 193 4.94 8.78 -6.88
N VAL A 194 3.68 8.33 -6.81
CA VAL A 194 3.32 6.90 -6.73
C VAL A 194 3.83 6.12 -7.94
N ASP A 195 3.73 6.70 -9.14
CA ASP A 195 4.16 6.09 -10.39
C ASP A 195 5.66 6.29 -10.70
N GLY A 196 6.41 6.93 -9.81
CA GLY A 196 7.84 7.20 -10.01
C GLY A 196 8.15 8.25 -11.09
N LEU A 197 7.27 9.24 -11.22
CA LEU A 197 7.35 10.33 -12.17
C LEU A 197 7.63 11.66 -11.48
N ASP A 198 8.25 12.60 -12.20
CA ASP A 198 8.40 13.99 -11.75
C ASP A 198 7.22 14.89 -12.18
N GLY A 199 7.28 16.18 -11.83
CA GLY A 199 6.23 17.15 -12.18
C GLY A 199 6.04 17.39 -13.69
N THR A 200 6.94 16.90 -14.54
CA THR A 200 6.80 16.90 -16.01
C THR A 200 6.28 15.57 -16.56
N SER A 201 5.92 14.63 -15.68
CA SER A 201 5.55 13.25 -15.99
C SER A 201 6.70 12.44 -16.63
N SER A 202 7.95 12.80 -16.35
CA SER A 202 9.13 12.03 -16.76
C SER A 202 9.50 11.02 -15.69
N ALA A 203 9.91 9.81 -16.09
CA ALA A 203 10.35 8.78 -15.15
C ALA A 203 11.62 9.21 -14.40
N VAL A 204 11.64 8.99 -13.09
CA VAL A 204 12.75 9.38 -12.21
C VAL A 204 13.07 8.28 -11.19
N PRO A 205 14.26 8.34 -10.54
CA PRO A 205 14.56 7.51 -9.37
C PRO A 205 13.43 7.57 -8.34
N HIS A 206 12.93 6.42 -7.94
CA HIS A 206 11.83 6.31 -6.98
C HIS A 206 12.03 5.14 -6.03
N GLY A 207 11.24 5.13 -4.95
CA GLY A 207 11.25 4.10 -3.93
C GLY A 207 9.99 4.14 -3.09
N SER A 208 9.72 3.07 -2.36
CA SER A 208 8.56 2.99 -1.47
C SER A 208 8.86 2.19 -0.21
N ALA A 209 8.15 2.47 0.87
CA ALA A 209 8.20 1.66 2.09
C ALA A 209 6.80 1.49 2.70
N THR A 210 6.54 0.29 3.19
CA THR A 210 5.29 -0.04 3.90
C THR A 210 5.34 0.49 5.34
N VAL A 211 4.29 1.19 5.74
CA VAL A 211 4.04 1.64 7.11
C VAL A 211 3.15 0.62 7.79
N ALA A 212 3.76 -0.32 8.51
CA ALA A 212 3.03 -1.35 9.25
C ALA A 212 2.36 -0.81 10.52
N THR A 213 2.94 0.22 11.13
CA THR A 213 2.45 0.84 12.37
C THR A 213 2.39 2.35 12.18
N ALA A 214 1.23 2.94 12.41
CA ALA A 214 1.04 4.39 12.35
C ALA A 214 1.99 5.13 13.31
N ALA A 215 2.37 6.35 12.96
CA ALA A 215 3.25 7.22 13.74
C ALA A 215 4.64 6.63 14.06
N THR A 216 5.05 5.58 13.35
CA THR A 216 6.39 4.99 13.45
C THR A 216 7.23 5.44 12.26
N ALA A 217 8.47 5.86 12.52
CA ALA A 217 9.40 6.24 11.46
C ALA A 217 9.75 5.01 10.62
N VAL A 218 9.67 5.15 9.30
CA VAL A 218 10.08 4.12 8.35
C VAL A 218 11.14 4.69 7.41
N THR A 219 12.07 3.83 7.03
CA THR A 219 13.11 4.15 6.04
C THR A 219 12.72 3.62 4.68
N LEU A 220 12.91 4.44 3.65
CA LEU A 220 12.75 4.05 2.25
C LEU A 220 14.01 4.41 1.47
N THR A 221 14.42 3.56 0.54
CA THR A 221 15.61 3.78 -0.29
C THR A 221 15.18 4.10 -1.72
N VAL A 222 15.72 5.20 -2.25
CA VAL A 222 15.61 5.56 -3.67
C VAL A 222 16.93 5.24 -4.34
N SER A 223 16.89 4.34 -5.33
CA SER A 223 18.07 3.83 -6.04
C SER A 223 18.13 4.36 -7.48
N ASN A 224 19.19 4.01 -8.22
CA ASN A 224 19.43 4.42 -9.62
C ASN A 224 19.64 5.93 -9.79
N MET A 225 20.22 6.58 -8.77
CA MET A 225 20.63 7.97 -8.83
C MET A 225 22.02 8.08 -9.48
N SER A 226 22.28 9.18 -10.18
CA SER A 226 23.62 9.51 -10.69
C SER A 226 24.43 10.31 -9.67
N ALA A 227 25.66 9.88 -9.44
CA ALA A 227 26.64 10.53 -8.59
C ALA A 227 26.89 12.00 -8.98
N GLY A 228 27.12 12.87 -7.99
CA GLY A 228 27.44 14.28 -8.20
C GLY A 228 26.27 15.14 -8.68
N ARG A 229 25.05 14.60 -8.71
CA ARG A 229 23.84 15.36 -9.02
C ARG A 229 23.04 15.71 -7.77
N SER A 230 22.36 16.84 -7.83
CA SER A 230 21.38 17.25 -6.83
C SER A 230 19.97 16.87 -7.28
N TYR A 231 19.20 16.29 -6.37
CA TYR A 231 17.84 15.84 -6.58
C TYR A 231 16.91 16.50 -5.58
N SER A 232 15.72 16.85 -6.02
CA SER A 232 14.59 17.18 -5.16
C SER A 232 13.73 15.93 -5.03
N CYS A 233 13.64 15.40 -3.81
CA CYS A 233 12.84 14.22 -3.49
C CYS A 233 11.48 14.65 -2.95
N TYR A 234 10.44 14.24 -3.67
CA TYR A 234 9.04 14.45 -3.35
C TYR A 234 8.48 13.19 -2.71
N LEU A 235 7.73 13.34 -1.61
CA LEU A 235 7.13 12.21 -0.92
C LEU A 235 5.62 12.37 -0.83
N THR A 236 4.94 11.23 -0.84
CA THR A 236 3.51 11.13 -0.53
C THR A 236 3.27 9.86 0.30
N ALA A 237 2.31 9.91 1.21
CA ALA A 237 1.83 8.76 1.95
C ALA A 237 0.42 8.41 1.48
N CYS A 238 0.20 7.15 1.15
CA CYS A 238 -1.10 6.61 0.80
C CYS A 238 -1.59 5.70 1.91
N ASN A 239 -2.89 5.77 2.24
CA ASN A 239 -3.49 4.86 3.20
C ASN A 239 -3.50 3.41 2.67
N SER A 240 -3.77 2.43 3.54
CA SER A 240 -3.80 1.02 3.17
C SER A 240 -5.08 0.59 2.45
N TYR A 241 -5.86 1.50 1.87
CA TYR A 241 -7.10 1.15 1.21
C TYR A 241 -6.81 0.48 -0.15
N PRO A 242 -7.27 -0.75 -0.41
CA PRO A 242 -6.69 -1.64 -1.41
C PRO A 242 -7.18 -1.42 -2.84
N LEU A 243 -8.26 -0.67 -3.06
CA LEU A 243 -8.79 -0.41 -4.39
C LEU A 243 -8.34 0.96 -4.92
N TRP A 244 -8.44 1.99 -4.07
CA TRP A 244 -8.16 3.38 -4.41
C TRP A 244 -7.59 4.07 -3.19
N SER A 245 -6.31 3.79 -2.95
CA SER A 245 -5.58 4.38 -1.83
C SER A 245 -5.65 5.91 -1.95
N THR A 246 -5.99 6.56 -0.84
CA THR A 246 -6.01 8.02 -0.77
C THR A 246 -4.64 8.48 -0.31
N CYS A 247 -4.00 9.31 -1.14
CA CYS A 247 -2.64 9.79 -0.90
C CYS A 247 -2.65 11.25 -0.43
N SER A 248 -1.67 11.60 0.41
CA SER A 248 -1.40 12.98 0.82
C SER A 248 -0.97 13.83 -0.37
N ASP A 249 -1.29 15.12 -0.32
CA ASP A 249 -0.65 16.07 -1.22
C ASP A 249 0.86 16.11 -0.99
N VAL A 250 1.62 16.36 -2.06
CA VAL A 250 3.08 16.48 -2.02
C VAL A 250 3.43 17.86 -1.46
N THR A 251 3.32 18.00 -0.14
CA THR A 251 3.58 19.25 0.59
C THR A 251 5.00 19.31 1.17
N THR A 252 5.67 18.16 1.23
CA THR A 252 7.02 18.03 1.79
C THR A 252 7.99 17.56 0.72
N SER A 253 9.02 18.36 0.44
CA SER A 253 10.16 17.99 -0.39
C SER A 253 11.45 18.12 0.42
N THR A 254 12.42 17.23 0.17
CA THR A 254 13.79 17.39 0.69
C THR A 254 14.78 17.36 -0.47
N THR A 255 15.78 18.24 -0.42
CA THR A 255 16.82 18.30 -1.44
C THR A 255 18.01 17.48 -1.00
N VAL A 256 18.46 16.59 -1.87
CA VAL A 256 19.56 15.66 -1.60
C VAL A 256 20.60 15.79 -2.71
N THR A 257 21.84 16.07 -2.34
CA THR A 257 22.98 15.92 -3.25
C THR A 257 23.62 14.56 -3.01
N VAL A 258 23.67 13.74 -4.06
CA VAL A 258 24.25 12.39 -4.05
C VAL A 258 25.76 12.54 -4.24
N THR A 259 26.55 12.00 -3.31
CA THR A 259 28.01 12.21 -3.28
C THR A 259 28.69 11.48 -4.44
N THR A 260 29.81 12.01 -4.92
CA THR A 260 30.70 11.26 -5.82
C THR A 260 31.55 10.32 -4.97
N SER A 261 31.53 9.02 -5.27
CA SER A 261 32.47 8.05 -4.70
C SER A 261 33.90 8.54 -4.94
N GLY A 262 34.54 9.03 -3.87
CA GLY A 262 35.86 9.69 -3.93
C GLY A 262 36.09 10.87 -2.98
N SER A 263 35.11 11.27 -2.15
CA SER A 263 35.39 12.26 -1.10
C SER A 263 34.68 11.91 0.20
N SER A 264 35.47 11.42 1.17
CA SER A 264 35.10 11.43 2.58
C SER A 264 34.88 12.89 2.99
N SER A 265 33.64 13.35 2.99
CA SER A 265 33.26 14.56 3.71
C SER A 265 32.49 14.11 4.94
N THR A 266 33.16 14.24 6.09
CA THR A 266 32.54 14.24 7.41
C THR A 266 31.51 15.36 7.41
N ASP A 267 30.23 15.01 7.23
CA ASP A 267 29.11 15.94 7.35
C ASP A 267 28.98 16.29 8.85
N SER A 268 29.78 17.26 9.28
CA SER A 268 29.73 17.80 10.63
C SER A 268 28.51 18.70 10.75
N SER A 269 27.37 18.10 11.07
CA SER A 269 26.31 18.83 11.78
C SER A 269 26.84 19.16 13.17
N ALA A 270 27.65 20.21 13.26
CA ALA A 270 28.06 20.79 14.53
C ALA A 270 26.82 21.35 15.22
N VAL A 271 26.39 20.65 16.26
CA VAL A 271 25.50 21.16 17.29
C VAL A 271 26.15 22.43 17.86
N VAL A 272 25.59 23.58 17.54
CA VAL A 272 25.91 24.83 18.25
C VAL A 272 25.24 24.73 19.62
N MET A 273 26.00 24.27 20.62
CA MET A 273 25.68 24.57 22.01
C MET A 273 26.61 25.68 22.49
N GLY A 274 25.98 26.79 22.86
CA GLY A 274 26.64 28.02 23.27
C GLY A 274 27.37 27.91 24.60
N THR A 275 28.43 28.72 24.67
CA THR A 275 28.98 29.43 25.84
C THR A 275 29.36 28.62 27.08
N GLY A 276 30.68 28.51 27.30
CA GLY A 276 31.21 28.10 28.61
C GLY A 276 32.74 28.01 28.68
N VAL A 277 33.40 29.17 28.82
CA VAL A 277 34.69 29.38 29.50
C VAL A 277 35.96 28.76 28.88
N LEU A 278 36.81 29.67 28.36
CA LEU A 278 38.25 29.52 28.18
C LEU A 278 38.94 29.06 29.47
N ALA A 279 39.74 28.00 29.40
CA ALA A 279 40.94 27.87 30.22
C ALA A 279 42.01 27.12 29.43
N ALA A 280 43.18 27.74 29.32
CA ALA A 280 44.30 27.31 28.51
C ALA A 280 45.27 26.39 29.30
N LEU A 281 46.02 25.61 28.52
CA LEU A 281 47.46 25.34 28.70
C LEU A 281 47.91 24.43 29.87
N PHE A 282 48.36 23.20 29.59
CA PHE A 282 49.78 22.84 29.43
C PHE A 282 49.97 21.32 29.24
N LEU A 283 51.03 20.97 28.50
CA LEU A 283 51.58 19.65 28.23
C LEU A 283 51.89 18.81 29.49
N ILE A 284 51.99 17.48 29.35
CA ILE A 284 53.24 16.69 29.41
C ILE A 284 52.96 15.18 29.26
N PHE A 285 53.89 14.51 28.56
CA PHE A 285 54.05 13.07 28.34
C PHE A 285 53.98 12.19 29.60
N ASN A 286 53.15 11.15 29.60
CA ASN A 286 53.50 9.71 29.55
C ASN A 286 52.22 8.87 29.63
#